data_AF-A0AA35D523-F1
#
_entry.id   AF-A0AA35D523-F1
#
_cell.length_a   1.000
_cell.length_b   1.000
_cell.length_c   1.000
_cell.angle_alpha   90.00
_cell.angle_beta   90.00
_cell.angle_gamma   90.00
#
_symmetry.space_group_name_H-M   'P 1'
#
loop_
_entity.id
_entity.type
_entity.pdbx_description
1 polymer ?
#
loop_
_entity_poly.entity_id
_entity_poly.type
_entity_poly.pdbx_seq_one_letter_code
_entity_poly.pdbx_strand_id
1 'polypeptide(L)'
;MWLTDLLRKLTKGPDVGETFRDYIGCYVYGTEVSGSGQPQYVGAPTTVEQLETEVRAYLQDFLSTQQQLDSPDTRTVQALLAALPQRLAAHLGGDMQQPFIVLGGVEMFVRKGVRQRHKQHGKFVE
;
A
#
# COMPACT_ATOMS: atom_id res chain seq x y z
N MET A 1 27.78 0.30 13.09
CA MET A 1 26.38 0.23 12.59
C MET A 1 26.22 -0.41 11.21
N TRP A 2 27.28 -0.83 10.51
CA TRP A 2 27.16 -1.33 9.12
C TRP A 2 26.79 -2.82 8.98
N LEU A 3 27.35 -3.71 9.81
CA LEU A 3 27.11 -5.16 9.73
C LEU A 3 25.67 -5.55 10.07
N THR A 4 25.09 -4.92 11.09
CA THR A 4 23.70 -5.14 11.52
C THR A 4 22.70 -4.64 10.48
N ASP A 5 23.02 -3.54 9.80
CA ASP A 5 22.16 -2.99 8.73
C ASP A 5 22.23 -3.86 7.47
N LEU A 6 23.43 -4.35 7.12
CA LEU A 6 23.60 -5.29 6.01
C LEU A 6 22.86 -6.61 6.25
N LEU A 7 22.98 -7.20 7.46
CA LEU A 7 22.27 -8.41 7.85
C LEU A 7 20.75 -8.20 7.86
N ARG A 8 20.28 -7.02 8.32
CA ARG A 8 18.87 -6.63 8.27
C ARG A 8 18.37 -6.56 6.83
N LYS A 9 19.09 -5.90 5.92
CA LYS A 9 18.71 -5.76 4.51
C LYS A 9 18.70 -7.09 3.76
N LEU A 10 19.60 -8.00 4.14
CA LEU A 10 19.64 -9.36 3.61
C LEU A 10 18.49 -10.24 4.12
N THR A 11 17.96 -9.98 5.33
CA THR A 11 16.94 -10.84 5.97
C THR A 11 15.51 -10.29 5.88
N LYS A 12 15.33 -8.97 5.91
CA LYS A 12 14.02 -8.29 5.92
C LYS A 12 13.76 -7.44 4.67
N GLY A 13 14.77 -7.25 3.82
CA GLY A 13 14.71 -6.31 2.70
C GLY A 13 15.03 -4.86 3.13
N PRO A 14 15.20 -3.95 2.17
CA PRO A 14 15.36 -2.52 2.42
C PRO A 14 14.13 -1.90 3.10
N ASP A 15 14.36 -0.86 3.91
CA ASP A 15 13.28 0.00 4.39
C ASP A 15 12.60 0.74 3.22
N VAL A 16 11.38 1.25 3.44
CA VAL A 16 10.63 1.95 2.39
C VAL A 16 11.40 3.18 1.91
N GLY A 17 11.58 3.30 0.59
CA GLY A 17 12.39 4.34 -0.05
C GLY A 17 13.89 4.03 -0.09
N GLU A 18 14.37 3.02 0.64
CA GLU A 18 15.76 2.59 0.55
C GLU A 18 15.97 1.59 -0.58
N THR A 19 17.13 1.71 -1.23
CA THR A 19 17.54 0.78 -2.29
C THR A 19 18.54 -0.25 -1.75
N PHE A 20 18.41 -1.49 -2.24
CA PHE A 20 19.38 -2.55 -1.99
C PHE A 20 19.56 -3.37 -3.27
N ARG A 21 20.75 -3.28 -3.88
CA ARG A 21 21.04 -3.85 -5.21
C ARG A 21 20.02 -3.35 -6.25
N ASP A 22 19.33 -4.27 -6.92
CA ASP A 22 18.30 -3.96 -7.92
C ASP A 22 16.90 -3.87 -7.31
N TYR A 23 16.76 -3.73 -5.99
CA TYR A 23 15.48 -3.65 -5.29
C TYR A 23 15.31 -2.33 -4.53
N ILE A 24 14.08 -1.92 -4.31
CA ILE A 24 13.68 -0.80 -3.46
C ILE A 24 12.58 -1.25 -2.49
N GLY A 25 12.66 -0.80 -1.25
CA GLY A 25 11.59 -1.01 -0.27
C GLY A 25 10.40 -0.13 -0.64
N CYS A 26 9.20 -0.70 -0.57
CA CYS A 26 7.97 0.00 -0.95
C CYS A 26 6.83 -0.38 -0.01
N TYR A 27 5.78 0.43 -0.02
CA TYR A 27 4.48 -0.04 0.40
C TYR A 27 3.85 -0.81 -0.75
N VAL A 28 3.15 -1.90 -0.44
CA VAL A 28 2.37 -2.67 -1.40
C VAL A 28 0.93 -2.61 -0.93
N TYR A 29 0.02 -2.22 -1.82
CA TYR A 29 -1.40 -2.19 -1.52
C TYR A 29 -2.21 -2.85 -2.62
N GLY A 30 -3.40 -3.29 -2.25
CA GLY A 30 -4.29 -4.01 -3.12
C GLY A 30 -5.50 -4.52 -2.36
N THR A 31 -6.25 -5.41 -2.99
CA THR A 31 -7.44 -6.03 -2.42
C THR A 31 -7.30 -7.54 -2.34
N GLU A 32 -7.97 -8.15 -1.38
CA GLU A 32 -8.04 -9.58 -1.19
C GLU A 32 -9.47 -9.93 -0.77
N VAL A 33 -10.06 -10.95 -1.40
CA VAL A 33 -11.34 -11.49 -0.91
C VAL A 33 -11.02 -12.32 0.32
N SER A 34 -11.69 -12.03 1.45
CA SER A 34 -11.42 -12.74 2.71
C SER A 34 -11.47 -14.25 2.52
N GLY A 35 -10.37 -14.94 2.81
CA GLY A 35 -10.25 -16.40 2.71
C GLY A 35 -9.94 -16.96 1.31
N SER A 36 -9.77 -16.13 0.28
CA SER A 36 -9.37 -16.60 -1.06
C SER A 36 -7.87 -16.88 -1.17
N GLY A 37 -7.04 -16.17 -0.37
CA GLY A 37 -5.57 -16.27 -0.42
C GLY A 37 -4.95 -15.71 -1.70
N GLN A 38 -5.74 -15.05 -2.56
CA GLN A 38 -5.29 -14.49 -3.83
C GLN A 38 -5.43 -12.96 -3.82
N PRO A 39 -4.37 -12.24 -3.40
CA PRO A 39 -4.39 -10.78 -3.43
C PRO A 39 -4.29 -10.25 -4.86
N GLN A 40 -5.12 -9.25 -5.17
CA GLN A 40 -5.00 -8.40 -6.34
C GLN A 40 -4.18 -7.16 -5.98
N TYR A 41 -2.95 -7.10 -6.49
CA TYR A 41 -2.06 -5.97 -6.27
C TYR A 41 -2.44 -4.78 -7.15
N VAL A 42 -2.50 -3.58 -6.56
CA VAL A 42 -2.86 -2.35 -7.27
C VAL A 42 -1.63 -1.45 -7.46
N GLY A 43 -0.82 -1.26 -6.43
CA GLY A 43 0.36 -0.38 -6.53
C GLY A 43 1.46 -0.68 -5.52
N ALA A 44 2.63 -0.10 -5.79
CA ALA A 44 3.85 -0.31 -5.02
C ALA A 44 4.65 1.00 -4.75
N PRO A 45 4.04 2.00 -4.09
CA PRO A 45 4.62 3.33 -3.86
C PRO A 45 5.84 3.28 -2.93
N THR A 46 6.82 4.13 -3.18
CA THR A 46 8.10 4.15 -2.44
C THR A 46 8.17 5.24 -1.38
N THR A 47 7.16 6.10 -1.29
CA THR A 47 7.00 7.11 -0.24
C THR A 47 5.58 7.09 0.34
N VAL A 48 5.41 7.69 1.52
CA VAL A 48 4.09 7.81 2.18
C VAL A 48 3.18 8.75 1.40
N GLU A 49 3.73 9.81 0.83
CA GLU A 49 2.99 10.81 0.04
C GLU A 49 2.45 10.20 -1.26
N GLN A 50 3.26 9.36 -1.92
CA GLN A 50 2.83 8.63 -3.09
C GLN A 50 1.75 7.62 -2.74
N LEU A 51 1.92 6.88 -1.63
CA LEU A 51 0.91 5.95 -1.13
C LEU A 51 -0.42 6.65 -0.83
N GLU A 52 -0.40 7.79 -0.15
CA GLU A 52 -1.62 8.54 0.13
C GLU A 52 -2.32 8.96 -1.16
N THR A 53 -1.57 9.49 -2.13
CA THR A 53 -2.10 9.95 -3.42
C THR A 53 -2.76 8.80 -4.17
N GLU A 54 -2.07 7.66 -4.25
CA GLU A 54 -2.56 6.48 -4.97
C GLU A 54 -3.77 5.83 -4.28
N VAL A 55 -3.72 5.67 -2.95
CA VAL A 55 -4.86 5.14 -2.17
C VAL A 55 -6.07 6.07 -2.28
N ARG A 56 -5.86 7.39 -2.24
CA ARG A 56 -6.92 8.37 -2.45
C ARG A 56 -7.57 8.21 -3.82
N ALA A 57 -6.76 8.12 -4.88
CA ALA A 57 -7.24 7.94 -6.24
C ALA A 57 -8.03 6.64 -6.39
N TYR A 58 -7.52 5.53 -5.85
CA TYR A 58 -8.19 4.23 -5.86
C TYR A 58 -9.56 4.28 -5.17
N LEU A 59 -9.65 4.90 -3.99
CA LEU A 59 -10.91 5.00 -3.24
C LEU A 59 -11.91 5.97 -3.89
N GLN A 60 -11.42 7.03 -4.54
CA GLN A 60 -12.26 7.93 -5.32
C GLN A 60 -12.82 7.23 -6.57
N ASP A 61 -12.02 6.41 -7.26
CA ASP A 61 -12.46 5.59 -8.39
C ASP A 61 -13.52 4.58 -7.94
N PHE A 62 -13.30 3.91 -6.80
CA PHE A 62 -14.30 3.05 -6.17
C PHE A 62 -15.63 3.76 -5.98
N LEU A 63 -15.64 4.99 -5.42
CA LEU A 63 -16.87 5.76 -5.23
C LEU A 63 -17.52 6.15 -6.57
N SER A 64 -16.72 6.46 -7.58
CA SER A 64 -17.22 6.86 -8.91
C SER A 64 -17.93 5.73 -9.66
N THR A 65 -17.58 4.48 -9.34
CA THR A 65 -18.17 3.28 -9.95
C THR A 65 -19.39 2.75 -9.19
N GLN A 66 -19.71 3.28 -8.00
CA GLN A 66 -20.88 2.84 -7.23
C GLN A 66 -22.19 3.39 -7.79
N GLN A 67 -23.15 2.50 -8.02
CA GLN A 67 -24.52 2.88 -8.42
C GLN A 67 -25.35 3.43 -7.23
N GLN A 68 -25.07 2.96 -6.01
CA GLN A 68 -25.73 3.41 -4.80
C GLN A 68 -24.78 4.28 -3.97
N LEU A 69 -24.88 5.60 -4.16
CA LEU A 69 -24.04 6.58 -3.47
C LEU A 69 -24.20 6.61 -1.94
N ASP A 70 -25.28 6.02 -1.42
CA ASP A 70 -25.67 6.04 -0.01
C ASP A 70 -25.59 4.66 0.67
N SER A 71 -24.87 3.72 0.07
CA SER A 71 -24.63 2.41 0.67
C SER A 71 -23.74 2.51 1.93
N PRO A 72 -23.77 1.50 2.82
CA PRO A 72 -22.86 1.45 3.96
C PRO A 72 -21.38 1.54 3.54
N ASP A 73 -21.03 0.92 2.42
CA ASP A 73 -19.67 0.90 1.89
C ASP A 73 -19.25 2.29 1.37
N THR A 74 -20.11 3.00 0.63
CA THR A 74 -19.79 4.36 0.16
C THR A 74 -19.60 5.33 1.32
N ARG A 75 -20.46 5.27 2.34
CA ARG A 75 -20.32 6.10 3.55
C ARG A 75 -19.02 5.80 4.30
N THR A 76 -18.65 4.52 4.39
CA THR A 76 -17.38 4.11 5.02
C THR A 76 -16.18 4.66 4.25
N VAL A 77 -16.19 4.56 2.92
CA VAL A 77 -15.11 5.10 2.08
C VAL A 77 -15.04 6.63 2.15
N GLN A 78 -16.18 7.33 2.14
CA GLN A 78 -16.22 8.79 2.31
C GLN A 78 -15.64 9.23 3.66
N ALA A 79 -16.01 8.55 4.75
CA ALA A 79 -15.47 8.83 6.08
C ALA A 79 -13.96 8.54 6.16
N LEU A 80 -13.50 7.49 5.48
CA LEU A 80 -12.07 7.18 5.40
C LEU A 80 -11.33 8.27 4.60
N LEU A 81 -11.83 8.68 3.43
CA LEU A 81 -11.21 9.72 2.60
C LEU A 81 -11.05 11.07 3.32
N ALA A 82 -12.02 11.43 4.16
CA ALA A 82 -11.99 12.64 4.98
C ALA A 82 -10.87 12.63 6.05
N ALA A 83 -10.47 11.45 6.51
CA ALA A 83 -9.44 11.25 7.54
C ALA A 83 -8.24 10.44 7.01
N LEU A 84 -8.04 10.41 5.69
CA LEU A 84 -7.09 9.51 5.05
C LEU A 84 -5.65 9.66 5.59
N PRO A 85 -5.08 10.88 5.72
CA PRO A 85 -3.71 11.04 6.21
C PRO A 85 -3.52 10.43 7.61
N GLN A 86 -4.47 10.68 8.52
CA GLN A 86 -4.40 10.20 9.90
C GLN A 86 -4.60 8.69 9.97
N ARG A 87 -5.55 8.14 9.21
CA ARG A 87 -5.79 6.70 9.16
C ARG A 87 -4.61 5.95 8.56
N LEU A 88 -4.04 6.48 7.48
CA LEU A 88 -2.87 5.89 6.85
C LEU A 88 -1.67 5.90 7.80
N ALA A 89 -1.39 7.03 8.45
CA ALA A 89 -0.32 7.11 9.45
C ALA A 89 -0.53 6.12 10.62
N ALA A 90 -1.75 6.01 11.13
CA ALA A 90 -2.08 5.05 12.18
C ALA A 90 -1.89 3.60 11.73
N HIS A 91 -2.30 3.26 10.50
CA HIS A 91 -2.12 1.94 9.92
C HIS A 91 -0.64 1.58 9.74
N LEU A 92 0.15 2.50 9.18
CA LEU A 92 1.59 2.32 8.95
C LEU A 92 2.40 2.24 10.25
N GLY A 93 1.94 2.90 11.31
CA GLY A 93 2.52 2.82 12.65
C GLY A 93 2.02 1.65 13.51
N GLY A 94 0.99 0.94 13.04
CA GLY A 94 0.35 -0.16 13.76
C GLY A 94 0.68 -1.54 13.18
N ASP A 95 -0.28 -2.47 13.29
CA ASP A 95 -0.18 -3.81 12.71
C ASP A 95 -0.67 -3.83 11.25
N MET A 96 0.28 -3.76 10.31
CA MET A 96 -0.02 -3.84 8.88
C MET A 96 -0.48 -5.22 8.39
N GLN A 97 -0.55 -6.24 9.26
CA GLN A 97 -1.21 -7.51 8.89
C GLN A 97 -2.73 -7.37 8.83
N GLN A 98 -3.29 -6.41 9.59
CA GLN A 98 -4.71 -6.08 9.51
C GLN A 98 -5.04 -5.44 8.16
N PRO A 99 -6.27 -5.61 7.66
CA PRO A 99 -6.74 -4.85 6.50
C PRO A 99 -6.81 -3.36 6.84
N PHE A 100 -6.52 -2.53 5.85
CA PHE A 100 -6.65 -1.07 5.96
C PHE A 100 -8.13 -0.64 5.97
N ILE A 101 -8.95 -1.30 5.14
CA ILE A 101 -10.41 -1.16 5.14
C ILE A 101 -11.03 -2.46 4.62
N VAL A 102 -12.26 -2.78 5.08
CA VAL A 102 -13.05 -3.92 4.60
C VAL A 102 -14.36 -3.40 4.03
N LEU A 103 -14.70 -3.81 2.81
CA LEU A 103 -15.90 -3.40 2.07
C LEU A 103 -16.57 -4.64 1.49
N GLY A 104 -17.79 -4.97 1.92
CA GLY A 104 -18.55 -6.09 1.34
C GLY A 104 -17.83 -7.46 1.29
N GLY A 105 -16.91 -7.75 2.22
CA GLY A 105 -16.10 -8.99 2.21
C GLY A 105 -14.83 -8.94 1.36
N VAL A 106 -14.51 -7.77 0.80
CA VAL A 106 -13.23 -7.46 0.16
C VAL A 106 -12.40 -6.64 1.13
N GLU A 107 -11.18 -7.11 1.42
CA GLU A 107 -10.21 -6.46 2.28
C GLU A 107 -9.22 -5.69 1.43
N MET A 108 -9.10 -4.38 1.65
CA MET A 108 -7.98 -3.61 1.12
C MET A 108 -6.81 -3.71 2.10
N PHE A 109 -5.65 -4.16 1.65
CA PHE A 109 -4.45 -4.23 2.46
C PHE A 109 -3.45 -3.14 2.08
N VAL A 110 -2.65 -2.71 3.06
CA VAL A 110 -1.47 -1.86 2.88
C VAL A 110 -0.36 -2.46 3.74
N ARG A 111 0.73 -2.90 3.10
CA ARG A 111 1.83 -3.65 3.74
C ARG A 111 3.19 -3.12 3.29
N LYS A 112 4.26 -3.50 3.98
CA LYS A 112 5.63 -3.31 3.48
C LYS A 112 6.01 -4.45 2.53
N GLY A 113 6.74 -4.12 1.48
CA GLY A 113 7.28 -5.08 0.53
C GLY A 113 8.52 -4.55 -0.15
N VAL A 114 8.96 -5.28 -1.17
CA VAL A 114 10.10 -4.92 -2.01
C VAL A 114 9.68 -5.08 -3.46
N ARG A 115 10.08 -4.13 -4.31
CA ARG A 115 9.92 -4.26 -5.76
C ARG A 115 11.27 -4.18 -6.46
N GLN A 116 11.39 -4.91 -7.56
CA GLN A 116 12.56 -4.81 -8.43
C GLN A 116 12.52 -3.46 -9.16
N ARG A 117 13.67 -2.78 -9.18
CA ARG A 117 13.85 -1.51 -9.88
C ARG A 117 14.07 -1.81 -11.35
N HIS A 118 13.24 -1.25 -12.23
CA HIS A 118 13.43 -1.38 -13.66
C HIS A 118 14.53 -0.43 -14.15
N LYS A 119 15.54 -0.97 -14.82
CA LYS A 119 16.56 -0.20 -15.53
C LYS A 119 16.05 0.08 -16.94
N GLN A 120 15.86 1.35 -17.29
CA GLN A 120 15.72 1.79 -18.68
C GLN A 120 16.90 2.68 -19.04
N HIS A 121 17.58 2.38 -20.16
CA HIS A 121 18.72 3.16 -20.67
C HIS A 121 19.82 3.46 -19.63
N GLY A 122 20.15 2.47 -18.79
CA GLY A 122 21.21 2.61 -17.78
C GLY A 122 20.84 3.46 -16.55
N LYS A 123 19.60 3.95 -16.46
CA LYS A 123 19.07 4.65 -15.29
C LYS A 123 17.92 3.83 -14.69
N PHE A 124 17.83 3.85 -13.36
CA PHE A 124 16.66 3.32 -12.67
C PHE A 124 15.52 4.33 -12.85
N VAL A 125 14.37 3.87 -13.35
CA VAL A 125 13.16 4.68 -13.47
C VAL A 125 12.28 4.28 -12.29
N GLU A 126 12.02 5.23 -11.39
CA GLU A 126 11.19 5.05 -10.19
C GLU A 126 9.78 5.57 -10.40
#